data_AF-A0A9D4CE76-F1
#
_entry.id   AF-A0A9D4CE76-F1
#
_cell.length_a   1.000
_cell.length_b   1.000
_cell.length_c   1.000
_cell.angle_alpha   90.00
_cell.angle_beta   90.00
_cell.angle_gamma   90.00
#
_symmetry.space_group_name_H-M   'P 1'
#
loop_
_entity.id
_entity.type
_entity.pdbx_description
1 polymer ?
#
loop_
_entity_poly.entity_id
_entity_poly.type
_entity_poly.pdbx_seq_one_letter_code
_entity_poly.pdbx_strand_id
1 'polypeptide(L)'
;MADELCISCDRIVSPRQHAITCDLCDRWQHRTCDTGWHHKLNTTVRYGGCSIYVLVPTLMTEAEIVAITVAADDLDRDVETKCTKLEEKIQSLWDKYMGNGVTTTHFLKSVSRLYGPSDNMTADLVVGLSGE
;
A
#
# COMPACT_ATOMS: atom_id res chain seq x y z
N MET A 1 -34.73 4.21 36.74
CA MET A 1 -33.30 3.95 36.46
C MET A 1 -33.21 3.78 34.96
N ALA A 2 -32.47 4.63 34.25
CA ALA A 2 -32.32 4.48 32.81
C ALA A 2 -31.39 3.28 32.57
N ASP A 3 -31.86 2.28 31.82
CA ASP A 3 -31.01 1.16 31.44
C ASP A 3 -29.92 1.68 30.50
N GLU A 4 -28.65 1.55 30.89
CA GLU A 4 -27.51 2.00 30.10
C GLU A 4 -27.30 1.05 28.92
N LEU A 5 -27.60 1.52 27.71
CA LEU A 5 -27.47 0.74 26.48
C LEU A 5 -26.05 0.80 25.93
N CYS A 6 -25.58 -0.32 25.40
CA CYS A 6 -24.30 -0.39 24.71
C CYS A 6 -24.36 0.39 23.40
N ILE A 7 -23.40 1.30 23.19
CA ILE A 7 -23.30 2.10 21.95
C ILE A 7 -23.17 1.30 20.65
N SER A 8 -22.73 0.05 20.73
CA SER A 8 -22.36 -0.77 19.56
C SER A 8 -23.43 -1.81 19.21
N CYS A 9 -24.19 -2.31 20.19
CA CYS A 9 -25.17 -3.37 19.97
C CYS A 9 -26.57 -3.09 20.52
N ASP A 10 -26.79 -1.91 21.12
CA ASP A 10 -28.07 -1.46 21.70
C ASP A 10 -28.70 -2.42 22.72
N ARG A 11 -27.89 -3.33 23.30
CA ARG A 11 -28.29 -4.20 24.41
C ARG A 11 -27.87 -3.60 25.75
N ILE A 12 -28.61 -3.94 26.79
CA ILE A 12 -28.35 -3.49 28.17
C ILE A 12 -26.94 -3.89 28.60
N VAL A 13 -26.17 -2.92 29.12
CA VAL A 13 -24.87 -3.14 29.73
C VAL A 13 -25.08 -3.48 31.19
N SER A 14 -25.01 -4.77 31.53
CA SER A 14 -25.14 -5.18 32.94
C SER A 14 -23.82 -4.94 33.69
N PRO A 15 -23.84 -4.56 34.97
CA PRO A 15 -22.63 -4.41 35.80
C PRO A 15 -21.76 -5.67 35.88
N ARG A 16 -22.34 -6.85 35.60
CA ARG A 16 -21.63 -8.14 35.56
C ARG A 16 -20.92 -8.42 34.24
N GLN A 17 -21.34 -7.77 33.16
CA GLN A 17 -20.68 -7.85 31.86
C GLN A 17 -19.73 -6.67 31.80
N HIS A 18 -18.48 -6.87 32.26
CA HIS A 18 -17.42 -5.88 32.32
C HIS A 18 -17.61 -4.75 31.28
N ALA A 19 -18.17 -3.64 31.75
CA ALA A 19 -18.46 -2.49 30.92
C ALA A 19 -17.21 -1.62 30.79
N ILE A 20 -17.12 -0.87 29.70
CA ILE A 20 -16.14 0.20 29.53
C ILE A 20 -16.87 1.45 29.05
N THR A 21 -16.43 2.60 29.53
CA THR A 21 -16.89 3.92 29.07
C THR A 21 -16.05 4.35 27.86
N CYS A 22 -16.68 4.90 26.84
CA CYS A 22 -15.95 5.48 25.72
C CYS A 22 -15.29 6.80 26.14
N ASP A 23 -13.96 6.90 26.02
CA ASP A 23 -13.18 8.10 26.41
C ASP A 23 -13.52 9.39 25.60
N LEU A 24 -14.27 9.25 24.50
CA LEU A 24 -14.62 10.36 23.59
C LEU A 24 -16.06 10.86 23.75
N CYS A 25 -16.99 10.01 24.20
CA CYS A 25 -18.41 10.36 24.28
C CYS A 25 -19.10 9.95 25.58
N ASP A 26 -18.36 9.41 26.55
CA ASP A 26 -18.83 9.00 27.89
C ASP A 26 -20.00 7.99 27.90
N ARG A 27 -20.32 7.40 26.75
CA ARG A 27 -21.36 6.37 26.65
C ARG A 27 -20.79 4.98 26.95
N TRP A 28 -21.66 4.10 27.46
CA TRP A 28 -21.29 2.74 27.87
C TRP A 28 -21.20 1.74 26.72
N GLN A 29 -20.29 0.79 26.88
CA GLN A 29 -20.06 -0.28 25.92
C GLN A 29 -19.75 -1.60 26.64
N HIS A 30 -20.22 -2.74 26.11
CA HIS A 30 -19.71 -4.05 26.54
C HIS A 30 -18.25 -4.18 26.12
N ARG A 31 -17.36 -4.72 26.97
CA ARG A 31 -15.97 -5.02 26.57
C ARG A 31 -15.84 -5.97 25.38
N THR A 32 -16.88 -6.72 25.06
CA THR A 32 -16.92 -7.63 23.90
C THR A 32 -17.38 -6.93 22.62
N CYS A 33 -18.01 -5.76 22.73
CA CYS A 33 -18.45 -4.95 21.59
C CYS A 33 -17.30 -4.06 21.05
N ASP A 34 -17.38 -3.65 19.78
CA ASP A 34 -16.33 -3.02 18.95
C ASP A 34 -14.93 -3.66 18.93
N THR A 35 -14.83 -4.92 19.34
CA THR A 35 -13.75 -5.78 18.87
C THR A 35 -14.02 -6.28 17.43
N GLY A 36 -14.76 -5.54 16.59
CA GLY A 36 -15.19 -5.97 15.26
C GLY A 36 -14.03 -6.38 14.33
N TRP A 37 -12.86 -5.74 14.48
CA TRP A 37 -11.62 -6.14 13.80
C TRP A 37 -11.05 -7.46 14.36
N HIS A 38 -11.11 -7.66 15.68
CA HIS A 38 -10.70 -8.88 16.36
C HIS A 38 -11.62 -10.06 16.03
N HIS A 39 -12.93 -9.81 15.83
CA HIS A 39 -13.87 -10.84 15.36
C HIS A 39 -13.57 -11.24 13.91
N LYS A 40 -13.32 -10.26 13.03
CA LYS A 40 -12.84 -10.53 11.65
C LYS A 40 -11.52 -11.31 11.64
N LEU A 41 -10.53 -10.92 12.45
CA LEU A 41 -9.26 -11.67 12.54
C LEU A 41 -9.45 -13.08 13.11
N ASN A 42 -10.28 -13.25 14.13
CA ASN A 42 -10.61 -14.57 14.66
C ASN A 42 -11.29 -15.47 13.61
N THR A 43 -12.07 -14.91 12.68
CA THR A 43 -12.58 -15.68 11.54
C THR A 43 -11.47 -16.08 10.56
N THR A 44 -10.47 -15.23 10.34
CA THR A 44 -9.31 -15.50 9.48
C THR A 44 -8.41 -16.61 10.06
N VAL A 45 -8.20 -16.62 11.37
CA VAL A 45 -7.30 -17.56 12.08
C VAL A 45 -7.96 -18.92 12.33
N ARG A 46 -9.21 -19.14 11.90
CA ARG A 46 -9.99 -20.40 12.04
C ARG A 46 -10.19 -20.92 13.47
N TYR A 47 -9.69 -20.20 14.47
CA TYR A 47 -9.90 -20.44 15.90
C TYR A 47 -10.65 -19.25 16.49
N GLY A 48 -11.90 -19.48 16.90
CA GLY A 48 -12.72 -18.43 17.51
C GLY A 48 -12.24 -18.09 18.92
N GLY A 49 -12.19 -16.80 19.24
CA GLY A 49 -11.94 -16.33 20.61
C GLY A 49 -10.48 -16.29 21.03
N CYS A 50 -9.52 -16.23 20.09
CA CYS A 50 -8.14 -15.93 20.43
C CYS A 50 -8.05 -14.55 21.08
N SER A 51 -7.16 -14.39 22.06
CA SER A 51 -6.88 -13.08 22.65
C SER A 51 -6.00 -12.24 21.72
N ILE A 52 -6.10 -10.91 21.82
CA ILE A 52 -5.35 -9.94 21.01
C ILE A 52 -3.86 -10.26 20.88
N TYR A 53 -3.19 -10.64 21.97
CA TYR A 53 -1.75 -10.93 21.96
C TYR A 53 -1.38 -12.14 21.10
N VAL A 54 -2.31 -13.06 20.85
CA VAL A 54 -2.13 -14.19 19.92
C VAL A 54 -2.23 -13.73 18.47
N LEU A 55 -2.99 -12.67 18.20
CA LEU A 55 -3.22 -12.12 16.86
C LEU A 55 -2.15 -11.09 16.44
N VAL A 56 -1.39 -10.54 17.39
CA VAL A 56 -0.35 -9.53 17.12
C VAL A 56 0.67 -9.99 16.07
N PRO A 57 1.24 -11.22 16.11
CA PRO A 57 2.16 -11.67 15.07
C PRO A 57 1.53 -11.71 13.68
N THR A 58 0.28 -12.17 13.57
CA THR A 58 -0.46 -12.21 12.30
C THR A 58 -0.71 -10.82 11.75
N LEU A 59 -1.06 -9.86 12.61
CA LEU A 59 -1.22 -8.46 12.23
C LEU A 59 0.09 -7.84 11.76
N MET A 60 1.21 -8.22 12.37
CA MET A 60 2.54 -7.73 11.97
C MET A 60 2.91 -8.23 10.57
N THR A 61 2.70 -9.52 10.29
CA THR A 61 2.92 -10.07 8.94
C THR A 61 2.02 -9.40 7.90
N GLU A 62 0.74 -9.18 8.22
CA GLU A 62 -0.17 -8.48 7.30
C GLU A 62 0.30 -7.04 7.04
N ALA A 63 0.75 -6.33 8.07
CA ALA A 63 1.28 -4.98 7.92
C ALA A 63 2.55 -4.94 7.04
N GLU A 64 3.43 -5.93 7.15
CA GLU A 64 4.61 -6.07 6.30
C GLU A 64 4.22 -6.31 4.84
N ILE A 65 3.25 -7.20 4.57
CA ILE A 65 2.74 -7.45 3.22
C ILE A 65 2.16 -6.17 2.63
N VAL A 66 1.32 -5.45 3.38
CA VAL A 66 0.72 -4.18 2.94
C VAL A 66 1.81 -3.15 2.64
N ALA A 67 2.85 -3.06 3.46
CA ALA A 67 3.97 -2.14 3.20
C ALA A 67 4.70 -2.47 1.89
N ILE A 68 4.94 -3.76 1.60
CA ILE A 68 5.54 -4.20 0.34
C ILE A 68 4.62 -3.86 -0.84
N THR A 69 3.32 -4.11 -0.74
CA THR A 69 2.36 -3.82 -1.80
C THR A 69 2.32 -2.32 -2.12
N VAL A 70 2.27 -1.46 -1.11
CA VAL A 70 2.29 0.00 -1.32
C VAL A 70 3.60 0.44 -2.00
N ALA A 71 4.74 -0.14 -1.62
CA ALA A 71 6.01 0.17 -2.26
C ALA A 71 6.05 -0.29 -3.73
N ALA A 72 5.42 -1.42 -4.07
CA ALA A 72 5.27 -1.88 -5.45
C ALA A 72 4.37 -0.94 -6.27
N ASP A 73 3.22 -0.53 -5.73
CA ASP A 73 2.32 0.42 -6.38
C ASP A 73 3.00 1.79 -6.60
N ASP A 74 3.81 2.25 -5.65
CA ASP A 74 4.61 3.47 -5.78
C ASP A 74 5.63 3.35 -6.91
N LEU A 75 6.29 2.19 -7.03
CA LEU A 75 7.24 1.92 -8.11
C LEU A 75 6.52 1.89 -9.47
N ASP A 76 5.36 1.23 -9.57
CA ASP A 76 4.58 1.18 -10.81
C ASP A 76 4.17 2.58 -11.25
N ARG A 77 3.69 3.41 -10.33
CA ARG A 77 3.36 4.81 -10.58
C ARG A 77 4.56 5.63 -11.06
N ASP A 78 5.73 5.40 -10.46
CA ASP A 78 6.98 6.05 -10.88
C ASP A 78 7.42 5.61 -12.28
N VAL A 79 7.28 4.32 -12.60
CA VAL A 79 7.56 3.75 -13.93
C VAL A 79 6.63 4.35 -14.96
N GLU A 80 5.33 4.35 -14.71
CA GLU A 80 4.33 4.96 -15.59
C GLU A 80 4.65 6.44 -15.84
N THR A 81 4.92 7.20 -14.79
CA THR A 81 5.29 8.62 -14.90
C THR A 81 6.53 8.83 -15.77
N LYS A 82 7.55 7.97 -15.64
CA LYS A 82 8.77 8.04 -16.46
C LYS A 82 8.50 7.65 -17.91
N CYS A 83 7.72 6.61 -18.15
CA CYS A 83 7.30 6.16 -19.48
C CYS A 83 6.51 7.26 -20.20
N THR A 84 5.51 7.86 -19.55
CA THR A 84 4.73 8.97 -20.14
C THR A 84 5.64 10.14 -20.54
N LYS A 85 6.57 10.55 -19.67
CA LYS A 85 7.54 11.63 -19.99
C LYS A 85 8.47 11.25 -21.14
N LEU A 86 8.82 9.98 -21.28
CA LEU A 86 9.65 9.49 -22.37
C LEU A 86 8.86 9.52 -23.69
N GLU A 87 7.63 9.03 -23.68
CA GLU A 87 6.70 9.04 -24.81
C GLU A 87 6.43 10.47 -25.30
N GLU A 88 6.16 11.41 -24.39
CA GLU A 88 5.98 12.83 -24.73
C GLU A 88 7.20 13.41 -25.47
N LYS A 89 8.42 13.07 -25.02
CA LYS A 89 9.66 13.50 -25.69
C LYS A 89 9.80 12.88 -27.08
N ILE A 90 9.52 11.58 -27.21
CA ILE A 90 9.57 10.88 -28.50
C ILE A 90 8.55 11.48 -29.47
N GLN A 91 7.33 11.73 -28.99
CA GLN A 91 6.28 12.36 -29.78
C GLN A 91 6.71 13.75 -30.26
N SER A 92 7.31 14.57 -29.39
CA SER A 92 7.81 15.89 -29.79
C SER A 92 8.92 15.84 -30.86
N LEU A 93 9.77 14.79 -30.84
CA LEU A 93 10.79 14.56 -31.86
C LEU A 93 10.17 14.06 -33.16
N TRP A 94 9.17 13.19 -33.06
CA TRP A 94 8.40 12.69 -34.19
C TRP A 94 7.71 13.83 -34.95
N ASP A 95 7.06 14.74 -34.24
CA ASP A 95 6.38 15.90 -34.86
C ASP A 95 7.38 16.80 -35.61
N LYS A 96 8.58 17.01 -35.04
CA LYS A 96 9.67 17.75 -35.70
C LYS A 96 10.21 17.06 -36.95
N TYR A 97 10.29 15.72 -36.93
CA TYR A 97 10.69 14.93 -38.08
C TYR A 97 9.64 15.02 -39.20
N MET A 98 8.37 14.83 -38.87
CA MET A 98 7.26 14.93 -39.82
C MET A 98 7.11 16.34 -40.41
N GLY A 99 7.47 17.38 -39.67
CA GLY A 99 7.56 18.76 -40.15
C GLY A 99 8.78 19.07 -41.03
N ASN A 100 9.56 18.07 -41.45
CA ASN A 100 10.84 18.20 -42.18
C ASN A 100 11.91 19.04 -41.45
N GLY A 101 11.76 19.26 -40.13
CA GLY A 101 12.70 20.05 -39.33
C GLY A 101 13.96 19.29 -38.91
N VAL A 102 13.98 17.96 -39.04
CA VAL A 102 15.06 17.08 -38.61
C VAL A 102 15.25 15.95 -39.63
N THR A 103 16.50 15.56 -39.90
CA THR A 103 16.79 14.42 -40.79
C THR A 103 16.52 13.08 -40.09
N THR A 104 16.18 12.04 -40.86
CA THR A 104 15.89 10.68 -40.33
C THR A 104 17.03 10.16 -39.44
N THR A 105 18.29 10.38 -39.84
CA THR A 105 19.46 9.94 -39.08
C THR A 105 19.59 10.64 -37.73
N HIS A 106 19.27 11.94 -37.68
CA HIS A 106 19.30 12.70 -36.43
C HIS A 106 18.16 12.27 -35.51
N PHE A 107 16.96 12.05 -36.06
CA PHE A 107 15.82 11.51 -35.32
C PHE A 107 16.16 10.16 -34.67
N LEU A 108 16.63 9.17 -35.45
CA LEU A 108 16.95 7.84 -34.94
C LEU A 108 18.06 7.84 -33.89
N LYS A 109 19.12 8.67 -34.05
CA LYS A 109 20.16 8.84 -33.02
C LYS A 109 19.61 9.44 -31.73
N SER A 110 18.69 10.38 -31.84
CA SER A 110 18.07 11.04 -30.68
C SER A 110 17.17 10.07 -29.92
N VAL A 111 16.34 9.30 -30.61
CA VAL A 111 15.49 8.26 -29.99
C VAL A 111 16.34 7.16 -29.36
N SER A 112 17.37 6.68 -30.06
CA SER A 112 18.30 5.68 -29.53
C SER A 112 18.98 6.14 -28.24
N ARG A 113 19.32 7.43 -28.12
CA ARG A 113 19.90 7.99 -26.90
C ARG A 113 18.88 8.15 -25.76
N LEU A 114 17.61 8.38 -26.08
CA LEU A 114 16.54 8.51 -25.09
C LEU A 114 16.10 7.15 -24.51
N TYR A 115 16.06 6.11 -25.34
CA TYR A 115 15.66 4.75 -24.97
C TYR A 115 16.83 3.83 -24.60
N GLY A 116 18.06 4.25 -24.91
CA GLY A 116 19.26 3.48 -24.65
C GLY A 116 19.50 3.30 -23.16
N PRO A 117 20.22 2.24 -22.74
CA PRO A 117 20.62 2.08 -21.35
C PRO A 117 21.35 3.34 -20.89
N SER A 118 20.88 3.96 -19.82
CA SER A 118 21.66 5.02 -19.19
C SER A 118 22.94 4.39 -18.65
N ASP A 119 24.09 5.03 -18.88
CA ASP A 119 25.42 4.61 -18.38
C ASP A 119 25.47 4.39 -16.84
N ASN A 120 24.39 4.70 -16.14
CA ASN A 120 24.18 4.59 -14.71
C ASN A 120 23.81 3.17 -14.25
N MET A 121 23.30 2.28 -15.12
CA MET A 121 22.87 0.91 -14.74
C MET A 121 23.99 -0.13 -14.80
N THR A 122 25.13 0.19 -15.41
CA THR A 122 26.26 -0.75 -15.53
C THR A 122 27.14 -0.77 -14.27
N ALA A 123 26.98 0.17 -13.34
CA ALA A 123 27.75 0.20 -12.08
C ALA A 123 27.18 -0.73 -11.00
N ASP A 124 25.85 -0.85 -10.88
CA ASP A 124 25.23 -1.59 -9.77
C ASP A 124 25.12 -3.11 -10.02
N LEU A 125 25.14 -3.54 -11.29
CA LEU A 125 25.11 -4.98 -11.64
C LEU A 125 26.47 -5.68 -11.51
N VAL A 126 27.58 -4.94 -11.38
CA VAL A 126 28.93 -5.53 -11.27
C VAL A 126 29.28 -5.89 -9.82
N VAL A 127 28.55 -5.38 -8.82
CA VAL A 127 28.83 -5.64 -7.40
C VAL A 127 28.24 -6.98 -6.90
N GLY A 128 27.35 -7.63 -7.66
CA GLY A 128 26.63 -8.84 -7.21
C GLY A 128 27.17 -10.20 -7.67
N LEU A 129 28.25 -10.26 -8.47
CA LEU A 129 28.78 -11.52 -9.02
C LEU A 129 30.26 -11.78 -8.65
N SER A 130 30.72 -11.26 -7.51
CA SER A 130 32.04 -11.58 -6.96
C SER A 130 31.99 -11.54 -5.44
N GLY A 131 31.58 -12.64 -4.82
CA GLY A 131 31.54 -12.77 -3.36
C GLY A 131 31.08 -14.16 -2.92
N GLU A 132 32.07 -15.07 -2.87
CA GLU A 132 32.18 -16.31 -2.07
C GLU A 132 31.16 -17.44 -2.25
#